data_AF-A0A7W1DXJ5-F1
#
_entry.id   AF-A0A7W1DXJ5-F1
#
_cell.length_a   1.000
_cell.length_b   1.000
_cell.length_c   1.000
_cell.angle_alpha   90.00
_cell.angle_beta   90.00
_cell.angle_gamma   90.00
#
_symmetry.space_group_name_H-M   'P 1'
#
loop_
_entity.id
_entity.type
_entity.pdbx_description
1 polymer ?
#
loop_
_entity_poly.entity_id
_entity_poly.type
_entity_poly.pdbx_seq_one_letter_code
_entity_poly.pdbx_strand_id
1 'polypeptide(L)'
;MAHPQATASAPAGFLLVGGGFRVNWLPGAGNLATASFPEFSNSWTARSKDHRLSSPATIDSFAICLQQRLPAGTVVRGDNSEESSLSQHVQASTRLDDTFALTGIGAEVRWTPPGSLLWRLEPTHRQSQGVSGQGVTAGAKDHVEPSLATVKAWAIGIRLV
;
A
#
# COMPACT_ATOMS: atom_id res chain seq x y z
N MET A 1 19.68 0.11 7.35
CA MET A 1 19.47 -1.34 7.63
C MET A 1 19.23 -2.07 6.31
N ALA A 2 19.44 -3.38 6.23
CA ALA A 2 19.17 -4.17 5.01
C ALA A 2 17.67 -4.30 4.70
N HIS A 3 16.83 -4.36 5.73
CA HIS A 3 15.37 -4.45 5.65
C HIS A 3 14.71 -3.35 6.49
N PRO A 4 14.80 -2.07 6.08
CA PRO A 4 14.24 -0.99 6.87
C PRO A 4 12.70 -0.96 6.79
N GLN A 5 12.10 -0.39 7.83
CA GLN A 5 10.70 -0.02 7.92
C GLN A 5 10.60 1.42 8.42
N ALA A 6 9.62 2.18 7.93
CA ALA A 6 9.25 3.49 8.45
C ALA A 6 7.73 3.68 8.44
N THR A 7 7.24 4.47 9.39
CA THR A 7 5.81 4.76 9.56
C THR A 7 5.61 6.26 9.74
N ALA A 8 4.59 6.81 9.08
CA ALA A 8 4.13 8.19 9.26
C ALA A 8 2.67 8.19 9.71
N SER A 9 2.31 9.01 10.69
CA SER A 9 0.96 9.02 11.27
C SER A 9 0.25 10.34 11.01
N ALA A 10 -1.07 10.27 10.81
CA ALA A 10 -1.93 11.43 10.74
C ALA A 10 -1.97 12.15 12.11
N PRO A 11 -1.82 13.49 12.13
CA PRO A 11 -2.03 14.27 13.34
C PRO A 11 -3.46 14.15 13.88
N ALA A 12 -3.65 14.45 15.17
CA ALA A 12 -4.99 14.51 15.76
C ALA A 12 -5.90 15.50 15.01
N GLY A 13 -7.15 15.10 14.75
CA GLY A 13 -8.12 15.90 13.99
C GLY A 13 -8.04 15.74 12.46
N PHE A 14 -7.08 14.97 11.95
CA PHE A 14 -6.97 14.63 10.54
C PHE A 14 -7.23 13.14 10.29
N LEU A 15 -7.81 12.84 9.13
CA LEU A 15 -8.00 11.50 8.61
C LEU A 15 -6.88 11.15 7.64
N LEU A 16 -6.32 9.94 7.74
CA LEU A 16 -5.39 9.41 6.75
C LEU A 16 -6.15 9.06 5.46
N VAL A 17 -5.85 9.73 4.35
CA VAL A 17 -6.50 9.48 3.05
C VAL A 17 -5.59 8.78 2.05
N GLY A 18 -4.30 8.67 2.37
CA GLY A 18 -3.34 7.94 1.56
C GLY A 18 -1.93 8.10 2.12
N GLY A 19 -0.94 7.69 1.36
CA GLY A 19 0.45 7.86 1.73
C GLY A 19 1.38 7.35 0.64
N GLY A 20 2.65 7.30 0.99
CA GLY A 20 3.71 6.87 0.10
C GLY A 20 5.03 6.84 0.82
N PHE A 21 6.11 6.61 0.08
CA PHE A 21 7.43 6.50 0.66
C PHE A 21 8.52 6.78 -0.38
N ARG A 22 9.72 7.03 0.13
CA ARG A 22 10.97 7.01 -0.64
C ARG A 22 11.95 6.09 0.07
N VAL A 23 12.51 5.14 -0.66
CA VAL A 23 13.66 4.36 -0.15
C VAL A 23 14.94 5.10 -0.52
N ASN A 24 15.77 5.35 0.48
CA ASN A 24 17.03 6.07 0.35
C ASN A 24 18.19 5.07 0.40
N TRP A 25 18.53 4.50 -0.76
CA TRP A 25 19.68 3.59 -0.91
C TRP A 25 20.87 4.30 -1.55
N LEU A 26 22.07 3.84 -1.24
CA LEU A 26 23.31 4.28 -1.89
C LEU A 26 23.47 3.62 -3.26
N PRO A 27 24.18 4.23 -4.23
CA PRO A 27 24.47 3.60 -5.51
C PRO A 27 24.99 2.16 -5.35
N GLY A 28 24.46 1.21 -6.11
CA GLY A 28 24.79 -0.21 -6.00
C GLY A 28 23.58 -1.13 -6.24
N ALA A 29 23.54 -2.26 -5.53
CA ALA A 29 22.52 -3.31 -5.69
C ALA A 29 21.06 -2.84 -5.43
N GLY A 30 20.88 -1.72 -4.72
CA GLY A 30 19.58 -1.11 -4.46
C GLY A 30 18.81 -1.76 -3.31
N ASN A 31 17.72 -1.12 -2.90
CA ASN A 31 16.84 -1.61 -1.84
C ASN A 31 15.39 -1.39 -2.29
N LEU A 32 14.65 -2.49 -2.48
CA LEU A 32 13.40 -2.54 -3.23
C LEU A 32 12.20 -2.61 -2.28
N ALA A 33 11.13 -1.92 -2.68
CA ALA A 33 9.90 -1.86 -1.92
C ALA A 33 9.25 -3.24 -1.77
N THR A 34 8.72 -3.48 -0.58
CA THR A 34 7.93 -4.68 -0.26
C THR A 34 6.60 -4.37 0.39
N ALA A 35 6.44 -3.15 0.92
CA ALA A 35 5.16 -2.70 1.44
C ALA A 35 5.04 -1.17 1.39
N SER A 36 3.80 -0.71 1.21
CA SER A 36 3.34 0.68 1.33
C SER A 36 1.83 0.64 1.54
N PHE A 37 1.38 0.76 2.78
CA PHE A 37 -0.01 0.48 3.12
C PHE A 37 -0.48 1.27 4.34
N PRO A 38 -1.81 1.47 4.50
CA PRO A 38 -2.34 1.98 5.75
C PRO A 38 -2.15 0.95 6.86
N GLU A 39 -1.45 1.33 7.92
CA GLU A 39 -1.37 0.58 9.16
C GLU A 39 -2.35 1.19 10.16
N PHE A 40 -3.30 0.37 10.60
CA PHE A 40 -4.49 0.82 11.32
C PHE A 40 -5.27 1.90 10.52
N SER A 41 -6.04 2.75 11.20
CA SER A 41 -6.88 3.77 10.57
C SER A 41 -6.16 5.11 10.33
N ASN A 42 -4.94 5.29 10.86
CA ASN A 42 -4.30 6.62 10.92
C ASN A 42 -2.81 6.67 10.55
N SER A 43 -2.16 5.56 10.18
CA SER A 43 -0.75 5.56 9.85
C SER A 43 -0.46 4.94 8.48
N TRP A 44 0.63 5.37 7.84
CA TRP A 44 1.16 4.80 6.60
C TRP A 44 2.51 4.15 6.86
N THR A 45 2.59 2.85 6.62
CA THR A 45 3.79 2.05 6.84
C THR A 45 4.38 1.60 5.51
N ALA A 46 5.69 1.76 5.39
CA ALA A 46 6.46 1.32 4.25
C ALA A 46 7.62 0.41 4.68
N ARG A 47 7.92 -0.59 3.85
CA ARG A 47 9.01 -1.54 4.06
C ARG A 47 9.78 -1.75 2.76
N SER A 48 11.06 -2.04 2.90
CA SER A 48 11.90 -2.40 1.76
C SER A 48 12.93 -3.47 2.17
N LYS A 49 13.56 -4.09 1.17
CA LYS A 49 14.66 -5.04 1.37
C LYS A 49 15.75 -4.85 0.33
N ASP A 50 16.98 -5.16 0.71
CA ASP A 50 18.04 -5.41 -0.24
C ASP A 50 17.72 -6.60 -1.17
N HIS A 51 18.47 -6.73 -2.26
CA HIS A 51 18.24 -7.79 -3.24
C HIS A 51 19.48 -8.64 -3.42
N ARG A 52 19.51 -9.83 -2.79
CA ARG A 52 20.63 -10.80 -2.68
C ARG A 52 21.91 -10.26 -2.04
N LEU A 53 22.43 -9.16 -2.55
CA LEU A 53 23.57 -8.44 -2.01
C LEU A 53 23.09 -7.43 -0.98
N SER A 54 23.83 -7.32 0.13
CA SER A 54 23.46 -6.36 1.16
C SER A 54 23.50 -4.93 0.62
N SER A 55 22.43 -4.19 0.87
CA SER A 55 22.27 -2.81 0.43
C SER A 55 21.53 -2.03 1.52
N PRO A 56 22.26 -1.56 2.55
CA PRO A 56 21.65 -0.80 3.63
C PRO A 56 20.98 0.49 3.13
N ALA A 57 19.76 0.74 3.59
CA ALA A 57 18.99 1.92 3.26
C ALA A 57 18.23 2.49 4.47
N THR A 58 17.64 3.67 4.28
CA THR A 58 16.58 4.24 5.14
C THR A 58 15.30 4.43 4.30
N ILE A 59 14.17 4.71 4.97
CA ILE A 59 12.90 5.01 4.30
C ILE A 59 12.35 6.32 4.87
N ASP A 60 11.95 7.23 4.00
CA ASP A 60 11.05 8.33 4.35
C ASP A 60 9.62 7.86 4.07
N SER A 61 8.77 7.78 5.09
CA SER A 61 7.34 7.47 4.93
C SER A 61 6.52 8.76 4.97
N PHE A 62 5.47 8.84 4.16
CA PHE A 62 4.59 9.99 4.05
C PHE A 62 3.14 9.58 4.31
N ALA A 63 2.46 10.35 5.15
CA ALA A 63 1.02 10.25 5.38
C ALA A 63 0.32 11.45 4.75
N ILE A 64 -0.63 11.21 3.85
CA ILE A 64 -1.47 12.25 3.26
C ILE A 64 -2.76 12.30 4.08
N CYS A 65 -3.06 13.49 4.61
CA CYS A 65 -4.12 13.65 5.60
C CYS A 65 -5.09 14.77 5.22
N LEU A 66 -6.36 14.61 5.57
CA LEU A 66 -7.43 15.60 5.36
C LEU A 66 -8.11 15.94 6.68
N GLN A 67 -8.43 17.21 6.92
CA GLN A 67 -9.20 17.59 8.12
C GLN A 67 -10.56 16.91 8.09
N GLN A 68 -10.97 16.35 9.24
CA GLN A 68 -12.24 15.65 9.33
C GLN A 68 -13.45 16.59 9.17
N ARG A 69 -13.35 17.82 9.67
CA ARG A 69 -14.42 18.83 9.56
C ARG A 69 -14.00 19.89 8.56
N LEU A 70 -14.77 20.02 7.49
CA LEU A 70 -14.60 21.04 6.46
C LEU A 70 -15.82 21.98 6.47
N PRO A 71 -15.72 23.20 5.94
CA PRO A 71 -16.89 24.06 5.75
C PRO A 71 -17.99 23.41 4.90
N ALA A 72 -17.62 22.47 4.02
CA ALA A 72 -18.54 21.75 3.14
C ALA A 72 -19.25 20.56 3.80
N GLY A 73 -18.84 20.14 5.00
CA GLY A 73 -19.39 18.97 5.68
C GLY A 73 -18.34 18.17 6.47
N THR A 74 -18.73 16.99 6.94
CA THR A 74 -17.82 16.08 7.63
C THR A 74 -17.27 15.05 6.65
N VAL A 75 -15.95 14.89 6.62
CA VAL A 75 -15.30 13.82 5.85
C VAL A 75 -15.40 12.52 6.62
N VAL A 76 -15.91 11.48 5.97
CA VAL A 76 -15.88 10.09 6.46
C VAL A 76 -14.85 9.33 5.63
N ARG A 77 -13.97 8.58 6.30
CA ARG A 77 -13.02 7.65 5.67
C ARG A 77 -13.61 6.24 5.64
N GLY A 78 -13.47 5.57 4.51
CA GLY A 78 -13.74 4.16 4.34
C GLY A 78 -12.52 3.46 3.74
N ASP A 79 -12.37 2.17 4.03
CA ASP A 79 -11.37 1.33 3.38
C ASP A 79 -11.90 -0.09 3.17
N ASN A 80 -11.29 -0.77 2.21
CA ASN A 80 -11.47 -2.21 2.02
C ASN A 80 -10.11 -2.85 1.74
N SER A 81 -9.96 -4.13 2.07
CA SER A 81 -8.71 -4.86 1.85
C SER A 81 -8.98 -6.30 1.45
N GLU A 82 -8.09 -6.87 0.64
CA GLU A 82 -8.13 -8.29 0.26
C GLU A 82 -6.71 -8.88 0.30
N GLU A 83 -6.57 -10.10 0.78
CA GLU A 83 -5.30 -10.85 0.82
C GLU A 83 -5.35 -12.05 -0.13
N SER A 84 -4.29 -12.25 -0.90
CA SER A 84 -4.18 -13.40 -1.78
C SER A 84 -3.99 -14.71 -0.99
N SER A 85 -4.22 -15.84 -1.65
CA SER A 85 -3.68 -17.11 -1.18
C SER A 85 -2.14 -17.10 -1.21
N LEU A 86 -1.54 -18.01 -0.44
CA LEU A 86 -0.09 -18.23 -0.44
C LEU A 86 0.32 -18.94 -1.73
N SER A 87 1.11 -18.29 -2.58
CA SER A 87 1.63 -18.88 -3.83
C SER A 87 2.89 -18.14 -4.31
N GLN A 88 3.43 -18.56 -5.45
CA GLN A 88 4.38 -17.79 -6.26
C GLN A 88 3.61 -16.80 -7.14
N HIS A 89 4.22 -15.68 -7.50
CA HIS A 89 3.63 -14.64 -8.36
C HIS A 89 2.17 -14.23 -8.01
N VAL A 90 1.91 -13.91 -6.75
CA VAL A 90 0.55 -13.64 -6.26
C VAL A 90 0.00 -12.26 -6.67
N GLN A 91 -1.32 -12.19 -6.73
CA GLN A 91 -2.08 -10.96 -6.95
C GLN A 91 -3.27 -10.92 -5.99
N ALA A 92 -3.60 -9.73 -5.51
CA ALA A 92 -4.86 -9.44 -4.81
C ALA A 92 -5.50 -8.19 -5.42
N SER A 93 -6.84 -8.19 -5.47
CA SER A 93 -7.62 -7.05 -5.93
C SER A 93 -8.79 -6.85 -4.98
N THR A 94 -9.06 -5.60 -4.61
CA THR A 94 -10.23 -5.25 -3.81
C THR A 94 -10.89 -3.99 -4.36
N ARG A 95 -12.16 -3.81 -4.02
CA ARG A 95 -12.96 -2.64 -4.41
C ARG A 95 -13.38 -1.87 -3.18
N LEU A 96 -13.43 -0.56 -3.32
CA LEU A 96 -14.07 0.31 -2.37
C LEU A 96 -15.58 0.33 -2.63
N ASP A 97 -16.36 0.60 -1.58
CA ASP A 97 -17.78 0.92 -1.71
C ASP A 97 -17.99 2.14 -2.62
N ASP A 98 -18.97 2.05 -3.53
CA ASP A 98 -19.18 3.04 -4.60
C ASP A 98 -19.66 4.42 -4.07
N THR A 99 -20.02 4.54 -2.78
CA THR A 99 -20.32 5.83 -2.17
C THR A 99 -19.05 6.64 -1.87
N PHE A 100 -17.88 6.01 -1.81
CA PHE A 100 -16.61 6.67 -1.52
C PHE A 100 -15.82 7.00 -2.80
N ALA A 101 -15.16 8.16 -2.80
CA ALA A 101 -14.15 8.50 -3.79
C ALA A 101 -12.79 7.92 -3.37
N LEU A 102 -12.12 7.19 -4.26
CA LEU A 102 -10.80 6.61 -3.99
C LEU A 102 -9.75 7.72 -3.82
N THR A 103 -8.98 7.66 -2.75
CA THR A 103 -7.94 8.66 -2.41
C THR A 103 -6.57 8.04 -2.17
N GLY A 104 -6.51 6.75 -1.83
CA GLY A 104 -5.27 6.05 -1.57
C GLY A 104 -5.36 4.56 -1.89
N ILE A 105 -4.23 3.99 -2.30
CA ILE A 105 -4.07 2.55 -2.50
C ILE A 105 -2.80 2.08 -1.82
N GLY A 106 -2.84 0.89 -1.24
CA GLY A 106 -1.69 0.31 -0.56
C GLY A 106 -1.54 -1.19 -0.79
N ALA A 107 -0.35 -1.70 -0.51
CA ALA A 107 -0.07 -3.13 -0.53
C ALA A 107 1.04 -3.53 0.43
N GLU A 108 1.00 -4.79 0.86
CA GLU A 108 1.99 -5.44 1.71
C GLU A 108 2.23 -6.83 1.14
N VAL A 109 3.47 -7.12 0.79
CA VAL A 109 3.89 -8.50 0.49
C VAL A 109 4.33 -9.13 1.80
N ARG A 110 3.92 -10.38 2.05
CA ARG A 110 4.43 -11.20 3.17
C ARG A 110 5.05 -12.43 2.56
N TRP A 111 6.33 -12.66 2.81
CA TRP A 111 7.10 -13.69 2.12
C TRP A 111 7.86 -14.58 3.09
N THR A 112 8.17 -15.79 2.65
CA THR A 112 9.22 -16.61 3.24
C THR A 112 10.57 -16.29 2.58
N PRO A 113 11.73 -16.67 3.16
CA PRO A 113 13.00 -16.60 2.44
C PRO A 113 12.93 -17.37 1.11
N PRO A 114 13.62 -16.93 0.04
CA PRO A 114 14.57 -15.80 -0.03
C PRO A 114 13.92 -14.42 -0.22
N GLY A 115 12.62 -14.38 -0.55
CA GLY A 115 11.79 -13.17 -0.53
C GLY A 115 11.02 -12.89 -1.81
N SER A 116 10.04 -12.00 -1.68
CA SER A 116 9.16 -11.54 -2.77
C SER A 116 9.06 -10.02 -2.74
N LEU A 117 8.90 -9.42 -3.91
CA LEU A 117 8.89 -7.97 -4.10
C LEU A 117 7.51 -7.48 -4.49
N LEU A 118 7.15 -6.28 -4.04
CA LEU A 118 5.98 -5.58 -4.55
C LEU A 118 6.32 -5.08 -5.97
N TRP A 119 5.69 -5.65 -6.99
CA TRP A 119 5.95 -5.26 -8.39
C TRP A 119 4.80 -4.50 -9.04
N ARG A 120 3.61 -4.58 -8.44
CA ARG A 120 2.44 -3.85 -8.92
C ARG A 120 1.63 -3.31 -7.75
N LEU A 121 1.25 -2.05 -7.87
CA LEU A 121 0.29 -1.36 -7.02
C LEU A 121 -0.38 -0.31 -7.91
N GLU A 122 -1.57 -0.62 -8.41
CA GLU A 122 -2.28 0.22 -9.38
C GLU A 122 -3.73 0.47 -8.96
N PRO A 123 -4.24 1.70 -9.12
CA PRO A 123 -5.65 1.96 -8.93
C PRO A 123 -6.43 1.28 -10.04
N THR A 124 -7.61 0.76 -9.71
CA THR A 124 -8.52 0.19 -10.70
C THR A 124 -9.81 0.97 -10.75
N HIS A 125 -10.33 1.10 -11.96
CA HIS A 125 -11.66 1.63 -12.22
C HIS A 125 -12.34 0.66 -13.17
N ARG A 126 -13.43 0.03 -12.73
CA ARG A 126 -14.24 -0.84 -13.59
C ARG A 126 -15.59 -0.18 -13.84
N GLN A 127 -15.89 0.06 -15.11
CA GLN A 127 -17.24 0.34 -15.59
C GLN A 127 -17.72 -0.90 -16.34
N SER A 128 -18.66 -1.66 -15.76
CA SER A 128 -19.40 -2.68 -16.52
C SER A 128 -20.88 -2.60 -16.19
N GLN A 129 -21.73 -2.42 -17.21
CA GLN A 129 -23.20 -2.48 -17.13
C GLN A 129 -23.79 -1.80 -15.88
N GLY A 130 -23.47 -0.52 -15.67
CA GLY A 130 -24.08 0.29 -14.60
C GLY A 130 -23.47 0.12 -13.20
N VAL A 131 -22.47 -0.74 -13.03
CA VAL A 131 -21.68 -0.85 -11.79
C VAL A 131 -20.32 -0.18 -12.03
N SER A 132 -20.08 0.95 -11.38
CA SER A 132 -18.82 1.70 -11.40
C SER A 132 -18.08 1.52 -10.08
N GLY A 133 -17.00 0.75 -10.08
CA GLY A 133 -16.22 0.50 -8.85
C GLY A 133 -14.80 1.02 -8.95
N GLN A 134 -14.34 1.70 -7.89
CA GLN A 134 -12.96 2.12 -7.70
C GLN A 134 -12.25 1.14 -6.76
N GLY A 135 -10.96 0.89 -6.95
CA GLY A 135 -10.24 -0.06 -6.10
C GLY A 135 -8.75 -0.11 -6.38
N VAL A 136 -8.16 -1.25 -6.05
CA VAL A 136 -6.72 -1.50 -6.20
C VAL A 136 -6.48 -2.90 -6.74
N THR A 137 -5.42 -3.04 -7.53
CA THR A 137 -4.77 -4.33 -7.76
C THR A 137 -3.31 -4.25 -7.30
N ALA A 138 -2.91 -5.23 -6.49
CA ALA A 138 -1.52 -5.39 -6.06
C ALA A 138 -0.95 -6.71 -6.58
N GLY A 139 0.35 -6.76 -6.80
CA GLY A 139 1.06 -7.95 -7.25
C GLY A 139 2.40 -8.12 -6.57
N ALA A 140 2.70 -9.34 -6.16
CA ALA A 140 4.02 -9.74 -5.69
C ALA A 140 4.65 -10.74 -6.66
N LYS A 141 5.96 -10.68 -6.79
CA LYS A 141 6.72 -11.65 -7.58
C LYS A 141 8.00 -12.01 -6.86
N ASP A 142 8.32 -13.29 -6.94
CA ASP A 142 9.65 -13.80 -6.75
C ASP A 142 10.58 -13.30 -7.87
N HIS A 143 11.89 -13.43 -7.62
CA HIS A 143 12.91 -12.92 -8.53
C HIS A 143 13.63 -14.08 -9.23
N VAL A 144 14.88 -14.39 -8.86
CA VAL A 144 15.64 -15.49 -9.48
C VAL A 144 15.38 -16.81 -8.75
N GLU A 145 15.03 -16.75 -7.47
CA GLU A 145 14.66 -17.91 -6.67
C GLU A 145 13.17 -17.82 -6.34
N PRO A 146 12.41 -18.90 -6.55
CA PRO A 146 11.00 -18.91 -6.20
C PRO A 146 10.80 -18.73 -4.70
N SER A 147 9.80 -17.93 -4.34
CA SER A 147 9.43 -17.68 -2.95
C SER A 147 7.91 -17.67 -2.83
N LEU A 148 7.39 -18.38 -1.83
CA LEU A 148 5.98 -18.25 -1.47
C LEU A 148 5.76 -16.89 -0.81
N ALA A 149 4.66 -16.25 -1.19
CA ALA A 149 4.21 -15.01 -0.59
C ALA A 149 2.69 -14.90 -0.58
N THR A 150 2.16 -14.07 0.31
CA THR A 150 0.86 -13.44 0.14
C THR A 150 1.06 -11.98 -0.24
N VAL A 151 0.08 -11.38 -0.91
CA VAL A 151 -0.03 -9.94 -1.06
C VAL A 151 -1.37 -9.49 -0.54
N LYS A 152 -1.38 -8.52 0.37
CA LYS A 152 -2.58 -7.83 0.80
C LYS A 152 -2.67 -6.47 0.11
N ALA A 153 -3.83 -6.15 -0.44
CA ALA A 153 -4.11 -4.89 -1.12
C ALA A 153 -5.14 -4.09 -0.32
N TRP A 154 -4.99 -2.77 -0.28
CA TRP A 154 -5.90 -1.83 0.39
C TRP A 154 -6.37 -0.75 -0.57
N ALA A 155 -7.67 -0.45 -0.56
CA ALA A 155 -8.27 0.73 -1.16
C ALA A 155 -8.80 1.64 -0.04
N ILE A 156 -8.44 2.92 -0.08
CA ILE A 156 -8.91 3.94 0.87
C ILE A 156 -9.69 4.98 0.08
N GLY A 157 -10.83 5.41 0.63
CA GLY A 157 -11.54 6.55 0.09
C GLY A 157 -12.25 7.39 1.13
N ILE A 158 -12.84 8.46 0.62
CA ILE A 158 -13.55 9.45 1.42
C ILE A 158 -14.93 9.72 0.84
N ARG A 159 -15.87 10.09 1.71
CA ARG A 159 -17.18 10.63 1.36
C ARG A 159 -17.50 11.81 2.26
N LEU A 160 -18.13 12.82 1.69
CA LEU A 160 -18.62 13.97 2.44
C LEU A 160 -20.06 13.70 2.93
N VAL A 161 -20.34 14.05 4.19
CA VAL A 161 -21.68 14.00 4.80
C VAL A 161 -22.07 15.32 5.44
#